data_AF-A0A4Y3UKN9-F1
#
_entry.id   AF-A0A4Y3UKN9-F1
#
_cell.length_a   1.000
_cell.length_b   1.000
_cell.length_c   1.000
_cell.angle_alpha   90.00
_cell.angle_beta   90.00
_cell.angle_gamma   90.00
#
_symmetry.space_group_name_H-M   'P 1'
#
loop_
_entity.id
_entity.type
_entity.pdbx_description
1 polymer ?
#
loop_
_entity_poly.entity_id
_entity_poly.type
_entity_poly.pdbx_seq_one_letter_code
_entity_poly.pdbx_strand_id
1 'polypeptide(L)'
;MTDARPGVTPPVALAFGTIGFFALLIAGFGMLSLLTGAEVVAVPGLGPLPGAFAVAFAVIAFVLATWAVVRRPEPGYGGVVLVVVATFLAYLLGLLVGAMFGGIDLARALAAAGAFATSWFAVVLASTALVAGWTAVALVRTRAGRPRWPWEDRSD
;
A
#
# COMPACT_ATOMS: atom_id res chain seq x y z
N MET A 1 29.57 -20.45 -17.17
CA MET A 1 28.35 -20.31 -16.37
C MET A 1 28.32 -18.87 -15.88
N THR A 2 27.55 -18.00 -16.51
CA THR A 2 27.47 -16.57 -16.14
C THR A 2 26.71 -16.45 -14.82
N ASP A 3 27.36 -15.88 -13.80
CA ASP A 3 26.74 -15.51 -12.53
C ASP A 3 25.47 -14.70 -12.79
N ALA A 4 24.31 -15.30 -12.51
CA ALA A 4 23.06 -14.59 -12.58
C ALA A 4 23.03 -13.59 -11.42
N ARG A 5 23.21 -12.31 -11.74
CA ARG A 5 23.23 -11.24 -10.73
C ARG A 5 21.95 -11.29 -9.89
N PRO A 6 22.06 -11.26 -8.55
CA PRO A 6 20.88 -11.25 -7.68
C PRO A 6 20.09 -9.95 -7.89
N GLY A 7 18.75 -10.03 -7.76
CA GLY A 7 17.86 -8.87 -7.80
C GLY A 7 18.08 -7.91 -6.61
N VAL A 8 17.23 -6.89 -6.50
CA VAL A 8 17.28 -5.95 -5.36
C VAL A 8 17.06 -6.71 -4.05
N THR A 9 17.79 -6.34 -2.99
CA THR A 9 17.64 -7.00 -1.70
C THR A 9 16.24 -6.77 -1.11
N PRO A 10 15.64 -7.76 -0.43
CA PRO A 10 14.28 -7.65 0.11
C PRO A 10 14.02 -6.40 0.98
N PRO A 11 14.96 -5.96 1.85
CA PRO A 11 14.76 -4.73 2.64
C PRO A 11 14.66 -3.46 1.79
N VAL A 12 15.46 -3.36 0.72
CA VAL A 12 15.43 -2.21 -0.18
C VAL A 12 14.13 -2.20 -0.98
N ALA A 13 13.71 -3.35 -1.51
CA ALA A 13 12.43 -3.48 -2.20
C ALA A 13 11.24 -3.13 -1.30
N LEU A 14 11.29 -3.53 -0.02
CA LEU A 14 10.29 -3.17 0.98
C LEU A 14 10.24 -1.66 1.24
N ALA A 15 11.40 -1.00 1.36
CA ALA A 15 11.47 0.44 1.56
C ALA A 15 10.85 1.20 0.38
N PHE A 16 11.25 0.89 -0.85
CA PHE A 16 10.67 1.50 -2.06
C PHE A 16 9.18 1.21 -2.20
N GLY A 17 8.75 -0.04 -1.95
CA GLY A 17 7.34 -0.41 -1.97
C GLY A 17 6.51 0.37 -0.95
N THR A 18 7.03 0.53 0.27
CA THR A 18 6.32 1.23 1.35
C THR A 18 6.20 2.73 1.07
N ILE A 19 7.29 3.37 0.63
CA ILE A 19 7.30 4.79 0.25
C ILE A 19 6.37 5.01 -0.95
N GLY A 20 6.45 4.15 -1.96
CA GLY A 20 5.59 4.20 -3.13
C GLY A 20 4.11 4.02 -2.77
N PHE A 21 3.79 3.06 -1.91
CA PHE A 21 2.44 2.85 -1.40
C PHE A 21 1.91 4.12 -0.72
N PHE A 22 2.66 4.67 0.24
CA PHE A 22 2.23 5.84 0.99
C PHE A 22 2.05 7.08 0.09
N ALA A 23 3.00 7.32 -0.81
CA ALA A 23 2.94 8.43 -1.75
C ALA A 23 1.75 8.30 -2.73
N LEU A 24 1.56 7.12 -3.33
CA LEU A 24 0.45 6.86 -4.24
C LEU A 24 -0.90 6.94 -3.52
N LEU A 25 -0.97 6.48 -2.27
CA LEU A 25 -2.20 6.54 -1.48
C LEU A 25 -2.60 7.99 -1.21
N ILE A 26 -1.69 8.83 -0.74
CA ILE A 26 -1.95 10.26 -0.48
C ILE A 26 -2.31 10.98 -1.77
N ALA A 27 -1.53 10.78 -2.84
CA ALA A 27 -1.81 11.40 -4.14
C ALA A 27 -3.15 10.94 -4.72
N GLY A 28 -3.45 9.64 -4.66
CA GLY A 28 -4.70 9.07 -5.17
C GLY A 28 -5.92 9.54 -4.38
N PHE A 29 -5.84 9.53 -3.05
CA PHE A 29 -6.92 10.06 -2.20
C PHE A 29 -7.12 11.56 -2.41
N GLY A 30 -6.03 12.33 -2.47
CA GLY A 30 -6.08 13.77 -2.75
C GLY A 30 -6.71 14.08 -4.11
N MET A 31 -6.27 13.40 -5.17
CA MET A 31 -6.82 13.61 -6.51
C MET A 31 -8.29 13.19 -6.59
N LEU A 32 -8.67 12.05 -6.02
CA LEU A 32 -10.06 11.62 -5.99
C LEU A 32 -10.95 12.58 -5.20
N SER A 33 -10.45 13.11 -4.08
CA SER A 33 -11.15 14.11 -3.27
C SER A 33 -11.34 15.42 -4.05
N LEU A 34 -10.31 15.92 -4.75
CA LEU A 34 -10.41 17.10 -5.62
C LEU A 34 -11.43 16.91 -6.77
N LEU A 35 -11.46 15.73 -7.37
CA LEU A 35 -12.36 15.42 -8.49
C LEU A 35 -13.82 15.24 -8.05
N THR A 36 -14.05 14.67 -6.88
CA THR A 36 -15.40 14.32 -6.41
C THR A 36 -15.98 15.33 -5.44
N GLY A 37 -15.16 16.22 -4.89
CA GLY A 37 -15.53 17.08 -3.76
C GLY A 37 -15.84 16.31 -2.47
N ALA A 38 -15.58 14.99 -2.44
CA ALA A 38 -15.87 14.14 -1.29
C ALA A 38 -14.68 14.08 -0.34
N GLU A 39 -14.96 14.02 0.96
CA GLU A 39 -13.94 13.72 1.95
C GLU A 39 -13.70 12.21 2.06
N VAL A 40 -12.43 11.83 2.22
CA VAL A 40 -11.99 10.42 2.34
C VAL A 40 -12.70 9.70 3.50
N VAL A 41 -12.97 10.44 4.58
CA VAL A 41 -13.73 9.99 5.75
C VAL A 41 -14.79 11.04 6.09
N ALA A 42 -15.80 11.17 5.24
CA ALA A 42 -16.95 12.03 5.49
C ALA A 42 -17.90 11.40 6.54
N VAL A 43 -17.47 11.31 7.80
CA VAL A 43 -18.41 11.06 8.91
C VAL A 43 -18.59 12.37 9.68
N PRO A 44 -19.76 13.03 9.57
CA PRO A 44 -20.04 14.26 10.31
C PRO A 44 -19.79 14.07 11.81
N GLY A 45 -18.86 14.85 12.37
CA GLY A 45 -18.50 14.80 13.79
C GLY A 45 -17.27 13.96 14.16
N LEU A 46 -16.65 13.26 13.19
CA LEU A 46 -15.34 12.63 13.42
C LEU A 46 -14.21 13.60 13.10
N GLY A 47 -13.37 13.89 14.10
CA GLY A 47 -12.09 14.55 13.87
C GLY A 47 -11.14 13.72 13.00
N PRO A 48 -9.91 14.18 12.74
CA PRO A 48 -8.95 13.53 11.84
C PRO A 48 -8.42 12.17 12.30
N LEU A 49 -8.73 11.74 13.53
CA LEU A 49 -8.17 10.55 14.16
C LEU A 49 -8.47 9.23 13.43
N PRO A 50 -9.71 8.91 13.00
CA PRO A 50 -9.99 7.63 12.35
C PRO A 50 -9.23 7.44 11.04
N GLY A 51 -9.08 8.49 10.25
CA GLY A 51 -8.28 8.46 9.02
C GLY A 51 -6.81 8.17 9.31
N ALA A 52 -6.25 8.80 10.36
CA ALA A 52 -4.85 8.56 10.76
C ALA A 52 -4.62 7.10 11.21
N PHE A 53 -5.51 6.54 12.03
CA PHE A 53 -5.44 5.14 12.44
C PHE A 53 -5.60 4.18 11.25
N ALA A 54 -6.54 4.44 10.33
CA ALA A 54 -6.74 3.64 9.13
C ALA A 54 -5.48 3.57 8.27
N VAL A 55 -4.86 4.72 8.00
CA VAL A 55 -3.61 4.78 7.21
C VAL A 55 -2.47 4.09 7.96
N ALA A 56 -2.32 4.31 9.27
CA ALA A 56 -1.26 3.70 10.06
C ALA A 56 -1.34 2.16 10.04
N PHE A 57 -2.53 1.60 10.26
CA PHE A 57 -2.76 0.16 10.21
C PHE A 57 -2.52 -0.40 8.79
N ALA A 58 -2.99 0.30 7.77
CA ALA A 58 -2.77 -0.09 6.38
C ALA A 58 -1.28 -0.17 6.02
N VAL A 59 -0.49 0.83 6.43
CA VAL A 59 0.97 0.86 6.22
C VAL A 59 1.64 -0.29 6.97
N ILE A 60 1.31 -0.52 8.24
CA ILE A 60 1.87 -1.63 9.02
C ILE A 60 1.57 -2.97 8.34
N ALA A 61 0.32 -3.20 7.96
CA ALA A 61 -0.08 -4.43 7.29
C ALA A 61 0.59 -4.59 5.91
N PHE A 62 0.71 -3.51 5.15
CA PHE A 62 1.43 -3.50 3.87
C PHE A 62 2.89 -3.92 4.07
N VAL A 63 3.57 -3.36 5.07
CA VAL A 63 4.98 -3.67 5.40
C VAL A 63 5.12 -5.15 5.79
N LEU A 64 4.29 -5.63 6.72
CA LEU A 64 4.37 -7.01 7.22
C LEU A 64 4.04 -8.04 6.13
N ALA A 65 2.98 -7.81 5.35
CA ALA A 65 2.57 -8.70 4.29
C ALA A 65 3.60 -8.71 3.14
N THR A 66 4.08 -7.53 2.74
CA THR A 66 5.10 -7.43 1.69
C THR A 66 6.38 -8.12 2.13
N TRP A 67 6.86 -7.87 3.36
CA TRP A 67 8.02 -8.56 3.93
C TRP A 67 7.85 -10.08 3.90
N ALA A 68 6.68 -10.59 4.30
CA ALA A 68 6.39 -12.02 4.30
C ALA A 68 6.42 -12.65 2.90
N VAL A 69 6.12 -11.88 1.86
CA VAL A 69 6.18 -12.30 0.45
C VAL A 69 7.61 -12.22 -0.08
N VAL A 70 8.28 -11.07 0.07
CA VAL A 70 9.59 -10.82 -0.56
C VAL A 70 10.76 -11.57 0.11
N ARG A 71 10.59 -12.00 1.37
CA ARG A 71 11.61 -12.82 2.06
C ARG A 71 11.65 -14.28 1.62
N ARG A 72 10.68 -14.73 0.79
CA ARG A 72 10.65 -16.11 0.30
C ARG A 72 11.73 -16.32 -0.78
N PRO A 73 12.29 -17.52 -0.92
CA PRO A 73 13.32 -17.80 -1.95
C PRO A 73 12.83 -17.54 -3.37
N GLU A 74 11.55 -17.81 -3.63
CA GLU A 74 10.90 -17.58 -4.92
C GLU A 74 9.61 -16.76 -4.71
N PRO A 75 9.73 -15.41 -4.63
CA PRO A 75 8.56 -14.57 -4.41
C PRO A 75 7.66 -14.59 -5.65
N GLY A 76 6.50 -15.22 -5.53
CA GLY A 76 5.48 -15.26 -6.58
C GLY A 76 4.57 -14.04 -6.57
N TYR A 77 4.11 -13.60 -7.74
CA TYR A 77 3.14 -12.48 -7.86
C TYR A 77 1.80 -12.77 -7.18
N GLY A 78 1.43 -14.04 -6.97
CA GLY A 78 0.25 -14.41 -6.18
C GLY A 78 0.28 -13.90 -4.73
N GLY A 79 1.48 -13.67 -4.18
CA GLY A 79 1.64 -13.06 -2.85
C GLY A 79 1.12 -11.63 -2.76
N VAL A 80 1.03 -10.91 -3.89
CA VAL A 80 0.51 -9.54 -3.90
C VAL A 80 -0.97 -9.50 -3.52
N VAL A 81 -1.74 -10.57 -3.80
CA VAL A 81 -3.14 -10.68 -3.35
C VAL A 81 -3.22 -10.63 -1.82
N LEU A 82 -2.32 -11.34 -1.12
CA LEU A 82 -2.23 -11.28 0.33
C LEU A 82 -1.91 -9.86 0.82
N VAL A 83 -0.99 -9.15 0.15
CA VAL A 83 -0.65 -7.76 0.48
C VAL A 83 -1.87 -6.86 0.37
N VAL A 84 -2.57 -6.90 -0.77
CA VAL A 84 -3.76 -6.07 -1.01
C VAL A 84 -4.86 -6.37 0.01
N VAL A 85 -5.18 -7.64 0.23
CA VAL A 85 -6.23 -8.05 1.19
C VAL A 85 -5.85 -7.65 2.62
N ALA A 86 -4.62 -7.91 3.05
CA ALA A 86 -4.16 -7.56 4.40
C ALA A 86 -4.18 -6.04 4.62
N THR A 87 -3.70 -5.25 3.66
CA THR A 87 -3.72 -3.78 3.72
C THR A 87 -5.14 -3.24 3.76
N PHE A 88 -6.05 -3.79 2.94
CA PHE A 88 -7.44 -3.37 2.90
C PHE A 88 -8.17 -3.66 4.23
N LEU A 89 -8.06 -4.89 4.74
CA LEU A 89 -8.66 -5.27 6.01
C LEU A 89 -8.08 -4.48 7.19
N ALA A 90 -6.78 -4.20 7.17
CA ALA A 90 -6.14 -3.39 8.19
C ALA A 90 -6.59 -1.92 8.15
N TYR A 91 -6.84 -1.36 6.96
CA TYR A 91 -7.42 -0.02 6.84
C TYR A 91 -8.81 0.05 7.48
N LEU A 92 -9.68 -0.93 7.19
CA LEU A 92 -11.00 -1.02 7.80
C LEU A 92 -10.92 -1.20 9.32
N LEU A 93 -9.99 -2.04 9.80
CA LEU A 93 -9.74 -2.21 11.22
C LEU A 93 -9.28 -0.89 11.86
N GLY A 94 -8.39 -0.14 11.20
CA GLY A 94 -7.94 1.16 11.70
C GLY A 94 -9.05 2.21 11.74
N LEU A 95 -10.00 2.19 10.79
CA LEU A 95 -11.22 3.01 10.88
C LEU A 95 -12.05 2.66 12.12
N LEU A 96 -12.26 1.37 12.39
CA LEU A 96 -13.02 0.90 13.55
C LEU A 96 -12.32 1.30 14.86
N VAL A 97 -11.02 1.03 14.97
CA VAL A 97 -10.22 1.39 16.14
C VAL A 97 -10.23 2.90 16.36
N GLY A 98 -10.00 3.68 15.32
CA GLY A 98 -10.01 5.14 15.41
C GLY A 98 -11.38 5.72 15.77
N ALA A 99 -12.48 5.10 15.30
CA ALA A 99 -13.83 5.47 15.70
C ALA A 99 -14.13 5.17 17.18
N MET A 100 -13.62 4.06 17.72
CA MET A 100 -13.71 3.74 19.15
C MET A 100 -13.02 4.79 20.02
N PHE A 101 -11.82 5.23 19.63
CA PHE A 101 -11.12 6.33 20.32
C PHE A 101 -11.84 7.68 20.18
N GLY A 102 -12.61 7.86 19.10
CA GLY A 102 -13.47 9.03 18.89
C GLY A 102 -14.78 9.01 19.68
N GLY A 103 -15.04 7.96 20.47
CA GLY A 103 -16.28 7.83 21.26
C GLY A 103 -17.53 7.53 20.41
N ILE A 104 -17.35 6.99 19.20
CA ILE A 104 -18.45 6.67 18.29
C ILE A 104 -19.01 5.28 18.58
N ASP A 105 -20.34 5.16 18.52
CA ASP A 105 -21.04 3.88 18.60
C ASP A 105 -20.56 2.90 17.52
N LEU A 106 -20.35 1.64 17.90
CA LEU A 106 -19.89 0.57 17.01
C LEU A 106 -20.75 0.45 15.75
N ALA A 107 -22.07 0.66 15.84
CA ALA A 107 -22.96 0.60 14.68
C ALA A 107 -22.62 1.67 13.63
N ARG A 108 -22.27 2.89 14.07
CA ARG A 108 -21.86 3.97 13.17
C ARG A 108 -20.46 3.74 12.61
N ALA A 109 -19.55 3.19 13.41
CA ALA A 109 -18.22 2.83 12.97
C ALA A 109 -18.26 1.76 11.87
N LEU A 110 -19.09 0.73 12.04
CA LEU A 110 -19.32 -0.30 11.03
C LEU A 110 -19.98 0.26 9.76
N ALA A 111 -20.97 1.14 9.90
CA ALA A 111 -21.59 1.80 8.77
C ALA A 111 -20.57 2.63 7.96
N ALA A 112 -19.68 3.36 8.65
CA ALA A 112 -18.63 4.13 8.01
C ALA A 112 -17.60 3.24 7.29
N ALA A 113 -17.18 2.15 7.93
CA ALA A 113 -16.28 1.16 7.30
C ALA A 113 -16.94 0.51 6.07
N GLY A 114 -18.24 0.20 6.15
CA GLY A 114 -19.02 -0.33 5.03
C GLY A 114 -19.14 0.67 3.87
N ALA A 115 -19.48 1.93 4.18
CA ALA A 115 -19.55 3.00 3.19
C ALA A 115 -18.20 3.22 2.48
N PHE A 116 -17.10 3.22 3.24
CA PHE A 116 -15.75 3.28 2.67
C PHE A 116 -15.47 2.09 1.76
N ALA A 117 -15.79 0.86 2.21
CA ALA A 117 -15.54 -0.36 1.45
C ALA A 117 -16.26 -0.39 0.09
N THR A 118 -17.40 0.29 -0.02
CA THR A 118 -18.17 0.43 -1.27
C THR A 118 -17.81 1.68 -2.09
N SER A 119 -16.84 2.49 -1.63
CA SER A 119 -16.48 3.76 -2.26
C SER A 119 -15.37 3.62 -3.31
N TRP A 120 -15.19 4.66 -4.14
CA TRP A 120 -14.03 4.75 -5.02
C TRP A 120 -12.70 4.86 -4.27
N PHE A 121 -12.69 5.34 -3.01
CA PHE A 121 -11.47 5.37 -2.20
C PHE A 121 -10.96 3.96 -1.86
N ALA A 122 -11.86 2.99 -1.67
CA ALA A 122 -11.49 1.59 -1.50
C ALA A 122 -10.77 1.04 -2.76
N VAL A 123 -11.25 1.41 -3.95
CA VAL A 123 -10.61 1.02 -5.22
C VAL A 123 -9.23 1.64 -5.35
N VAL A 124 -9.07 2.93 -4.98
CA VAL A 124 -7.77 3.59 -4.97
C VAL A 124 -6.81 2.91 -4.00
N LEU A 125 -7.23 2.64 -2.75
CA LEU A 125 -6.42 1.93 -1.76
C LEU A 125 -5.96 0.55 -2.25
N ALA A 126 -6.87 -0.23 -2.83
CA ALA A 126 -6.54 -1.55 -3.36
C ALA A 126 -5.57 -1.45 -4.54
N SER A 127 -5.77 -0.48 -5.43
CA SER A 127 -4.92 -0.25 -6.61
C SER A 127 -3.52 0.20 -6.22
N THR A 128 -3.38 1.08 -5.25
CA THR A 128 -2.07 1.55 -4.78
C THR A 128 -1.31 0.45 -4.06
N ALA A 129 -1.98 -0.34 -3.20
CA ALA A 129 -1.38 -1.52 -2.58
C ALA A 129 -0.95 -2.55 -3.63
N LEU A 130 -1.76 -2.77 -4.66
CA LEU A 130 -1.46 -3.68 -5.77
C LEU A 130 -0.21 -3.23 -6.53
N VAL A 131 -0.17 -1.98 -6.98
CA VAL A 131 0.95 -1.43 -7.77
C VAL A 131 2.24 -1.43 -6.95
N ALA A 132 2.19 -0.96 -5.70
CA ALA A 132 3.36 -0.90 -4.84
C ALA A 132 3.86 -2.29 -4.44
N GLY A 133 2.96 -3.20 -4.06
CA GLY A 133 3.30 -4.58 -3.69
C GLY A 133 3.84 -5.37 -4.88
N TRP A 134 3.23 -5.21 -6.07
CA TRP A 134 3.72 -5.80 -7.30
C TRP A 134 5.12 -5.29 -7.66
N THR A 135 5.35 -3.98 -7.53
CA THR A 135 6.66 -3.37 -7.79
C THR A 135 7.71 -3.91 -6.82
N ALA A 136 7.41 -4.03 -5.52
CA ALA A 136 8.33 -4.62 -4.55
C ALA A 136 8.70 -6.07 -4.89
N VAL A 137 7.72 -6.90 -5.30
CA VAL A 137 7.98 -8.26 -5.77
C VAL A 137 8.80 -8.25 -7.06
N ALA A 138 8.50 -7.36 -8.00
CA ALA A 138 9.23 -7.21 -9.25
C ALA A 138 10.69 -6.81 -9.00
N LEU A 139 10.99 -5.91 -8.05
CA LEU A 139 12.37 -5.51 -7.72
C LEU A 139 13.23 -6.67 -7.21
N VAL A 140 12.65 -7.58 -6.43
CA VAL A 140 13.37 -8.77 -5.93
C VAL A 140 13.48 -9.85 -7.01
N ARG A 141 12.40 -10.06 -7.76
CA ARG A 141 12.30 -11.15 -8.75
C ARG A 141 13.02 -10.85 -10.05
N THR A 142 12.94 -9.60 -10.52
CA THR A 142 13.58 -9.19 -11.77
C THR A 142 15.06 -8.95 -11.53
N ARG A 143 15.89 -9.75 -12.20
CA ARG A 143 17.34 -9.58 -12.24
C ARG A 143 17.71 -8.45 -13.20
N ALA A 144 17.01 -7.32 -13.11
CA ALA A 144 17.28 -6.18 -13.96
C ALA A 144 18.73 -5.73 -13.71
N GLY A 145 19.53 -5.74 -14.78
CA GLY A 145 20.90 -5.29 -14.70
C GLY A 145 20.98 -3.83 -14.25
N ARG A 146 22.15 -3.42 -13.75
CA ARG A 146 22.44 -2.00 -13.53
C ARG A 146 22.05 -1.23 -14.80
N PRO A 147 21.19 -0.19 -14.70
CA PRO A 147 20.88 0.65 -15.86
C PRO A 147 22.20 1.18 -16.40
N ARG A 148 22.53 0.80 -17.64
CA ARG A 148 23.69 1.35 -18.33
C ARG A 148 23.21 2.47 -19.21
N TRP A 149 23.86 3.61 -19.09
CA TRP A 149 23.55 4.73 -19.95
C TRP A 149 24.37 4.64 -21.24
N PRO A 150 23.86 5.12 -22.39
CA PRO A 150 24.57 5.01 -23.67
C PRO A 150 25.98 5.63 -23.70
N TRP A 151 26.29 6.50 -22.73
CA TRP A 151 27.60 7.11 -22.59
C TRP A 151 28.59 6.32 -21.71
N GLU A 152 28.14 5.28 -21.00
CA GLU A 152 28.99 4.43 -20.15
C GLU A 152 29.78 3.39 -20.95
N ASP A 153 29.39 3.12 -22.19
CA ASP A 153 30.06 2.15 -23.09
C ASP A 153 31.14 2.81 -23.99
N ARG A 154 31.54 4.06 -23.74
CA ARG A 154 32.50 4.81 -24.59
C ARG A 154 33.99 4.58 -24.27
N SER A 155 34.33 3.68 -23.35
CA SER A 155 35.71 3.54 -22.85
C SER A 155 36.45 2.28 -23.29
N ASP A 156 35.89 1.46 -24.19
CA ASP A 156 36.56 0.26 -24.73
C ASP A 156 36.78 0.35 -26.26
#